data_AF-A0A379TGA8-F1
#
_entry.id   AF-A0A379TGA8-F1
#
_cell.length_a   1.000
_cell.length_b   1.000
_cell.length_c   1.000
_cell.angle_alpha   90.00
_cell.angle_beta   90.00
_cell.angle_gamma   90.00
#
_symmetry.space_group_name_H-M   'P 1'
#
loop_
_entity.id
_entity.type
_entity.pdbx_description
1 polymer ?
#
loop_
_entity_poly.entity_id
_entity_poly.type
_entity_poly.pdbx_seq_one_letter_code
_entity_poly.pdbx_strand_id
1 'polypeptide(L)' 'MRVLKFGGTSVANAERFLRVADILESNARQGQVATVLFRPRENYQPSGGDD' A
#
# COMPACT_ATOMS: atom_id res chain seq x y z
N MET A 1 -0.60 -18.19 11.30
CA MET A 1 -1.20 -16.86 11.06
C MET A 1 -0.08 -15.83 10.99
N ARG A 2 -0.09 -14.96 9.98
CA ARG A 2 0.93 -13.91 9.79
C ARG A 2 0.27 -12.53 9.81
N VAL A 3 0.99 -11.52 10.27
CA VAL A 3 0.51 -10.13 10.27
C VAL A 3 1.43 -9.31 9.38
N LEU A 4 0.86 -8.65 8.37
CA LEU A 4 1.58 -7.75 7.47
C LEU A 4 1.21 -6.30 7.80
N LYS A 5 2.22 -5.42 7.87
CA LYS A 5 2.05 -4.00 8.14
C LYS A 5 2.57 -3.19 6.96
N PHE A 6 1.70 -2.38 6.36
CA PHE A 6 2.05 -1.47 5.27
C PHE A 6 1.93 -0.02 5.72
N GLY A 7 3.03 0.73 5.62
CA GLY A 7 3.04 2.17 5.94
C GLY A 7 2.32 2.99 4.89
N GLY A 8 2.02 4.26 5.19
CA GLY A 8 1.27 5.14 4.28
C GLY A 8 1.96 5.41 2.92
N THR A 9 3.28 5.25 2.84
CA THR A 9 4.05 5.35 1.57
C THR A 9 3.96 4.09 0.72
N SER A 10 3.64 2.94 1.32
CA SER A 10 3.41 1.68 0.62
C SER A 10 2.04 1.62 -0.07
N VAL A 11 1.16 2.57 0.23
CA VAL A 11 -0.19 2.69 -0.33
C VAL A 11 -0.47 4.11 -0.87
N ALA A 12 0.60 4.87 -1.15
CA ALA A 12 0.52 6.28 -1.56
C ALA A 12 -0.09 6.50 -2.95
N ASN A 13 -0.14 5.48 -3.80
CA ASN A 13 -0.76 5.55 -5.12
C ASN A 13 -1.30 4.18 -5.54
N ALA A 14 -2.11 4.15 -6.60
CA ALA A 14 -2.79 2.95 -7.08
C ALA A 14 -1.81 1.81 -7.43
N GLU A 15 -0.69 2.11 -8.08
CA GLU A 15 0.32 1.12 -8.47
C GLU A 15 0.94 0.42 -7.25
N ARG A 16 1.25 1.20 -6.21
CA ARG A 16 1.76 0.67 -4.94
C ARG A 16 0.71 -0.13 -4.20
N PHE A 17 -0.56 0.31 -4.26
CA PHE A 17 -1.67 -0.44 -3.68
C PHE A 17 -1.87 -1.81 -4.35
N LEU A 18 -1.78 -1.87 -5.68
CA LEU A 18 -1.83 -3.13 -6.43
C LEU A 18 -0.69 -4.08 -6.05
N ARG A 19 0.54 -3.54 -5.88
CA ARG A 19 1.67 -4.34 -5.38
C ARG A 19 1.41 -4.91 -3.98
N VAL A 20 0.76 -4.14 -3.10
CA VAL A 20 0.35 -4.64 -1.76
C VAL A 20 -0.65 -5.79 -1.89
N ALA A 21 -1.59 -5.71 -2.84
CA ALA A 21 -2.56 -6.78 -3.12
C ALA A 21 -1.88 -8.07 -3.61
N ASP A 22 -0.88 -7.99 -4.49
CA ASP A 22 -0.11 -9.17 -4.93
C ASP A 22 0.62 -9.85 -3.76
N ILE A 23 1.22 -9.05 -2.87
CA ILE A 23 1.90 -9.55 -1.67
C ILE A 23 0.90 -10.26 -0.74
N LEU A 24 -0.27 -9.67 -0.55
CA LEU A 24 -1.38 -10.24 0.23
C LEU A 24 -1.82 -11.60 -0.34
N GLU A 25 -2.09 -11.67 -1.65
CA GLU A 25 -2.53 -12.89 -2.31
C GLU A 25 -1.48 -14.01 -2.21
N SER A 26 -0.21 -13.68 -2.41
CA SER A 26 0.91 -14.61 -2.25
C SER A 26 1.00 -15.17 -0.82
N ASN A 27 0.80 -14.32 0.20
CA ASN A 27 0.86 -14.76 1.59
C ASN A 27 -0.42 -15.51 2.03
N ALA A 28 -1.59 -15.15 1.50
CA ALA A 28 -2.85 -15.83 1.79
C ALA A 28 -2.85 -17.29 1.31
N ARG A 29 -2.17 -17.57 0.18
CA ARG A 29 -1.94 -18.94 -0.32
C ARG A 29 -1.12 -19.81 0.62
N GLN A 30 -0.31 -19.20 1.49
CA GLN A 30 0.54 -19.91 2.44
C GLN A 30 -0.09 -20.01 3.85
N GLY A 31 -1.30 -19.49 4.03
CA GLY A 31 -2.05 -19.55 5.28
C GLY A 31 -2.74 -18.22 5.62
N GLN A 32 -3.37 -18.17 6.78
CA GLN A 32 -4.11 -16.98 7.22
C GLN A 32 -3.21 -15.76 7.40
N VAL A 33 -3.62 -14.64 6.80
CA VAL A 33 -2.94 -13.35 6.85
C VAL A 33 -3.92 -12.30 7.38
N ALA A 34 -3.50 -11.55 8.39
CA ALA A 34 -4.12 -10.30 8.80
C ALA A 34 -3.25 -9.14 8.31
N THR A 35 -3.87 -8.05 7.85
CA THR A 35 -3.12 -6.90 7.33
C THR A 35 -3.61 -5.59 7.90
N VAL A 36 -2.66 -4.73 8.27
CA VAL A 36 -2.92 -3.38 8.78
C VAL A 36 -2.40 -2.38 7.76
N LEU A 37 -3.33 -1.59 7.20
CA LEU A 37 -3.04 -0.50 6.27
C LEU A 37 -3.17 0.84 6.99
N PHE A 38 -2.15 1.68 6.85
CA PHE A 38 -2.22 3.08 7.27
C PHE A 38 -2.77 3.94 6.12
N ARG A 39 -3.28 5.14 6.43
CA ARG A 39 -3.81 6.04 5.39
C ARG A 39 -2.77 6.27 4.28
N PRO A 40 -3.20 6.30 3.00
CA PRO A 40 -2.36 6.78 1.91
C PRO A 40 -1.76 8.12 2.29
N ARG A 41 -0.44 8.24 2.16
CA ARG A 41 0.15 9.57 2.10
C ARG A 41 -0.07 10.08 0.69
N GLU A 42 -0.79 11.19 0.58
CA GLU A 42 -0.86 11.96 -0.64
C GLU A 42 0.57 12.37 -1.00
N ASN A 43 1.06 11.89 -2.14
CA ASN A 43 2.25 12.49 -2.72
C ASN A 43 1.83 13.91 -3.10
N TYR A 44 2.38 14.91 -2.40
CA TYR A 44 2.27 16.30 -2.80
C TYR A 44 2.89 16.42 -4.19
N GLN A 45 2.05 16.35 -5.22
CA GLN A 45 2.42 16.72 -6.58
C GLN A 45 2.29 18.24 -6.60
N PRO A 46 3.38 19.02 -6.60
CA PRO A 46 3.25 20.46 -6.72
C PRO A 46 2.45 20.73 -7.98
N SER A 47 1.28 21.34 -7.83
CA SER A 47 0.57 21.96 -8.94
C SER A 47 1.58 22.89 -9.58
N GLY A 48 1.96 22.63 -10.83
CA GLY A 48 2.86 23.50 -11.56
C GLY A 48 2.34 24.92 -11.44
N GLY A 49 3.09 25.76 -10.73
CA GLY A 49 2.90 27.20 -10.78
C GLY A 49 3.43 27.62 -12.13
N ASP A 50 2.53 27.79 -13.09
CA ASP A 50 2.78 28.61 -14.25
C ASP A 50 2.74 30.07 -13.77
N ASP A 51 3.91 30.60 -13.38
CA ASP A 51 4.17 32.05 -13.30
C ASP A 51 4.95 32.48 -14.55
#